data_AF-A0A3C1B4S7-F1
#
_entry.id   AF-A0A3C1B4S7-F1
#
_cell.length_a   1.000
_cell.length_b   1.000
_cell.length_c   1.000
_cell.angle_alpha   90.00
_cell.angle_beta   90.00
_cell.angle_gamma   90.00
#
_symmetry.space_group_name_H-M   'P 1'
#
loop_
_entity.id
_entity.type
_entity.pdbx_description
1 polymer ?
#
loop_
_entity_poly.entity_id
_entity_poly.type
_entity_poly.pdbx_seq_one_letter_code
_entity_poly.pdbx_strand_id
1 'polypeptide(L)' 'GTAGGTGYVIEYCGEAIRDLSMEGRMTVCNMAIEGGARAGLIAPDEKTFAYCQGR' A
#
# COMPACT_ATOMS: atom_id res chain seq x y z
N GLY A 1 6.34 -7.41 -13.96
CA GLY A 1 7.29 -6.76 -14.88
C GLY A 1 7.27 -5.27 -14.63
N THR A 2 8.32 -4.54 -15.00
CA THR A 2 8.52 -3.13 -14.63
C THR A 2 7.51 -2.14 -15.21
N ALA A 3 6.69 -2.56 -16.17
CA ALA A 3 5.62 -1.75 -16.78
C ALA A 3 4.20 -2.24 -16.42
N GLY A 4 4.06 -3.15 -15.45
CA GLY A 4 2.77 -3.78 -15.11
C GLY A 4 1.70 -2.82 -14.58
N GLY A 5 2.10 -1.64 -14.08
CA GLY A 5 1.21 -0.61 -13.55
C GLY A 5 1.30 0.73 -14.27
N THR A 6 2.01 0.84 -15.39
CA THR A 6 2.21 2.13 -16.09
C THR A 6 0.89 2.77 -16.47
N GLY A 7 0.65 3.98 -15.96
CA GLY A 7 -0.59 4.73 -16.18
C GLY A 7 -1.70 4.45 -15.16
N TYR A 8 -1.49 3.52 -14.23
CA TYR A 8 -2.48 3.09 -13.24
C TYR A 8 -2.02 3.28 -11.80
N VAL A 9 -2.96 3.12 -10.87
CA VAL A 9 -2.71 2.96 -9.44
C VAL A 9 -2.86 1.48 -9.11
N ILE A 10 -1.99 0.95 -8.24
CA ILE A 10 -2.13 -0.41 -7.72
C ILE A 10 -2.82 -0.34 -6.36
N GLU A 11 -3.97 -1.01 -6.23
CA GLU A 11 -4.65 -1.20 -4.96
C GLU A 11 -4.29 -2.58 -4.39
N TYR A 12 -3.74 -2.60 -3.17
CA TYR A 12 -3.43 -3.82 -2.46
C TYR A 12 -4.56 -4.15 -1.47
N CYS A 13 -5.14 -5.33 -1.63
CA CYS A 13 -6.29 -5.79 -0.84
C CYS A 13 -6.07 -7.24 -0.35
N GLY A 14 -6.99 -7.68 0.52
CA GLY A 14 -7.03 -9.05 1.02
C GLY A 14 -6.50 -9.18 2.45
N GLU A 15 -6.71 -10.35 3.04
CA GLU A 15 -6.36 -10.68 4.42
C GLU A 15 -4.87 -10.45 4.69
N ALA A 16 -3.99 -10.92 3.80
CA ALA A 16 -2.55 -10.74 3.93
C ALA A 16 -2.13 -9.26 4.04
N ILE A 17 -2.80 -8.34 3.32
CA ILE A 17 -2.51 -6.90 3.40
C ILE A 17 -3.07 -6.29 4.69
N ARG A 18 -4.24 -6.75 5.12
CA ARG A 18 -4.86 -6.32 6.39
C ARG A 18 -4.02 -6.74 7.59
N ASP A 19 -3.38 -7.90 7.52
CA ASP A 19 -2.55 -8.44 8.60
C ASP A 19 -1.23 -7.67 8.80
N LEU A 20 -0.74 -6.97 7.77
CA LEU A 20 0.46 -6.13 7.90
C LEU A 20 0.30 -5.03 8.95
N SER A 21 1.44 -4.62 9.55
CA SER A 21 1.56 -3.36 10.29
C SER A 21 1.57 -2.17 9.34
N MET A 22 1.47 -0.94 9.87
CA MET A 22 1.55 0.25 9.02
C MET A 22 2.89 0.40 8.31
N GLU A 23 4.00 0.01 8.96
CA GLU A 23 5.34 -0.02 8.36
C GLU A 23 5.38 -1.02 7.20
N GLY A 24 4.83 -2.23 7.39
CA GLY A 24 4.73 -3.22 6.32
C GLY A 24 3.89 -2.74 5.14
N ARG A 25 2.78 -2.05 5.41
CA ARG A 25 1.94 -1.41 4.38
C ARG A 25 2.71 -0.32 3.62
N MET A 26 3.48 0.51 4.33
CA MET A 26 4.34 1.52 3.70
C MET A 26 5.41 0.90 2.81
N THR A 27 6.04 -0.20 3.23
CA THR A 27 7.03 -0.92 2.41
C THR A 27 6.43 -1.40 1.10
N VAL A 28 5.24 -2.01 1.13
CA VAL A 28 4.58 -2.51 -0.08
C VAL A 28 4.15 -1.36 -1.00
N CYS A 29 3.56 -0.29 -0.45
CA CYS A 29 3.16 0.87 -1.26
C CYS A 29 4.37 1.62 -1.84
N ASN A 30 5.50 1.67 -1.13
CA ASN A 30 6.74 2.27 -1.64
C ASN A 30 7.18 1.55 -2.92
N MET A 31 7.04 0.22 -2.97
CA MET A 31 7.44 -0.60 -4.12
C MET A 31 6.49 -0.54 -5.33
N ALA A 32 5.44 0.29 -5.30
CA ALA A 32 4.51 0.40 -6.43
C ALA A 32 5.20 0.99 -7.68
N ILE A 33 6.23 1.83 -7.50
CA ILE A 33 6.93 2.49 -8.61
C ILE A 33 7.80 1.52 -9.43
N GLU A 34 8.27 0.43 -8.83
CA GLU A 34 9.04 -0.64 -9.46
C GLU A 34 8.18 -1.44 -10.45
N GLY A 35 6.87 -1.45 -10.25
CA GLY A 35 5.89 -1.92 -11.24
C GLY A 35 5.49 -0.86 -12.28
N GLY A 36 6.04 0.35 -12.18
CA GLY A 36 5.71 1.49 -13.03
C GLY A 36 4.40 2.19 -12.66
N ALA A 37 3.80 1.88 -11.50
CA ALA A 37 2.55 2.48 -11.08
C ALA A 37 2.71 3.93 -10.61
N ARG A 38 1.66 4.72 -10.75
CA ARG A 38 1.62 6.11 -10.25
C ARG A 38 1.61 6.18 -8.72
N ALA A 39 1.01 5.19 -8.08
CA ALA A 39 0.91 5.07 -6.64
C ALA A 39 0.54 3.63 -6.23
N GLY A 40 0.85 3.29 -4.99
CA GLY A 40 0.27 2.16 -4.27
C GLY A 40 -0.77 2.67 -3.26
N LEU A 41 -1.90 1.97 -3.17
CA LEU A 41 -3.00 2.30 -2.26
C LEU A 41 -3.38 1.08 -1.42
N ILE A 42 -3.61 1.31 -0.12
CA ILE A 42 -4.23 0.34 0.80
C ILE A 42 -5.37 1.08 1.48
N ALA A 43 -6.57 0.49 1.49
CA ALA A 43 -7.71 1.07 2.18
C ALA A 43 -7.41 1.23 3.68
N PRO A 44 -7.73 2.39 4.29
CA PRO A 44 -7.51 2.60 5.71
C PRO A 44 -8.44 1.71 6.56
N ASP A 45 -7.91 1.23 7.68
CA ASP A 45 -8.65 0.47 8.70
C ASP A 45 -8.24 0.93 10.11
N GLU A 46 -8.67 0.22 11.15
CA GLU A 46 -8.40 0.56 12.55
C GLU A 46 -6.91 0.71 12.84
N LYS A 47 -6.03 -0.09 12.21
CA LYS A 47 -4.58 0.04 12.37
C LYS A 47 -4.08 1.36 11.78
N THR A 48 -4.59 1.76 10.63
CA THR A 48 -4.25 3.05 10.01
C THR A 48 -4.71 4.21 10.87
N PHE A 49 -5.94 4.18 11.38
CA PHE A 49 -6.47 5.24 12.24
C PHE A 49 -5.69 5.35 13.54
N ALA A 50 -5.40 4.23 14.21
CA ALA A 50 -4.61 4.21 15.45
C ALA A 50 -3.20 4.76 15.23
N TYR A 51 -2.54 4.40 14.13
CA TYR A 51 -1.21 4.89 13.78
C TYR A 51 -1.19 6.40 13.54
N CYS A 52 -2.23 6.96 12.90
CA CYS A 52 -2.34 8.40 12.65
C CYS A 52 -2.67 9.20 13.92
N GLN A 53 -3.43 8.64 14.86
CA GLN A 53 -3.78 9.32 16.12
C GLN A 53 -2.60 9.42 17.10
N GLY A 54 -1.65 8.49 17.01
CA GLY A 54 -0.44 8.48 17.84
C GLY A 54 0.69 9.37 17.33
N ARG A 55 0.43 10.26 16.36
CA ARG A 55 1.40 11.12 15.69
C ARG A 55 0.87 12.55 15.57
#